data_AF-A0A645FD45-F1
#
_entry.id   AF-A0A645FD45-F1
#
_cell.length_a   1.000
_cell.length_b   1.000
_cell.length_c   1.000
_cell.angle_alpha   90.00
_cell.angle_beta   90.00
_cell.angle_gamma   90.00
#
_symmetry.space_group_name_H-M   'P 1'
#
loop_
_entity.id
_entity.type
_entity.pdbx_description
1 polymer ?
#
loop_
_entity_poly.entity_id
_entity_poly.type
_entity_poly.pdbx_seq_one_letter_code
_entity_poly.pdbx_strand_id
1 'polypeptide(L)'
;MPFFLDERDWIPVPEGWGKSIVQGKTYDTAEPQGRKLFERIQYALAMREDAGYLVSEPENRYGKEQIIRPRIGQGAFKVLITDAYHRRCAITGEKTLPVLEAAHIKPYSLEGPHEISNGILLRRDFHTLFDMGYITITKNFNIEVSHRIKEDFGNGKEYYAHHGKSLIILPDMINQIPDTRYLEWHNENRYLG
;
A
#
# COMPACT_ATOMS: atom_id res chain seq x y z
N MET A 1 17.28 -6.96 -8.17
CA MET A 1 17.63 -6.06 -9.28
C MET A 1 16.74 -6.41 -10.47
N PRO A 2 16.25 -5.48 -11.30
CA PRO A 2 15.68 -5.88 -12.59
C PRO A 2 16.77 -6.66 -13.34
N PHE A 3 16.46 -7.89 -13.74
CA PHE A 3 17.36 -8.67 -14.59
C PHE A 3 17.04 -8.34 -16.05
N PHE A 4 18.08 -8.27 -16.86
CA PHE A 4 17.95 -8.18 -18.31
C PHE A 4 18.28 -9.54 -18.90
N LEU A 5 17.44 -10.00 -19.82
CA LEU A 5 17.71 -11.19 -20.61
C LEU A 5 18.79 -10.86 -21.63
N ASP A 6 19.70 -11.81 -21.87
CA ASP A 6 20.64 -11.71 -22.98
C ASP A 6 19.83 -11.65 -24.29
N GLU A 7 20.38 -11.02 -25.34
CA GLU A 7 19.65 -10.81 -26.61
C GLU A 7 19.09 -12.12 -27.19
N ARG A 8 19.81 -13.23 -27.00
CA ARG A 8 19.37 -14.57 -27.41
C ARG A 8 18.13 -15.09 -26.67
N ASP A 9 17.90 -14.58 -25.46
CA ASP A 9 16.83 -14.99 -24.54
C ASP A 9 15.70 -13.96 -24.49
N TRP A 10 15.74 -12.92 -25.34
CA TRP A 10 14.70 -11.91 -25.39
C TRP A 10 13.33 -12.52 -25.69
N ILE A 11 12.36 -12.12 -24.88
CA ILE A 11 10.99 -12.56 -25.05
C ILE A 11 10.36 -11.67 -26.12
N PRO A 12 9.90 -12.25 -27.26
CA PRO A 12 9.29 -11.48 -28.32
C PRO A 12 7.99 -10.81 -27.82
N VAL A 13 7.72 -9.62 -28.35
CA VAL A 13 6.52 -8.86 -28.05
C VAL A 13 5.26 -9.71 -28.32
N PRO A 14 4.36 -9.89 -27.34
CA PRO A 14 3.14 -10.68 -27.54
C PRO A 14 2.23 -10.07 -28.60
N GLU A 15 1.49 -10.92 -29.34
CA GLU A 15 0.59 -10.51 -30.44
C GLU A 15 -0.49 -9.49 -30.03
N GLY A 16 -0.82 -9.39 -28.74
CA GLY A 16 -1.81 -8.44 -28.19
C GLY A 16 -1.21 -7.16 -27.58
N TRP A 17 0.08 -6.89 -27.76
CA TRP A 17 0.75 -5.77 -27.09
C TRP A 17 0.32 -4.41 -27.69
N GLY A 18 -0.52 -3.67 -26.98
CA GLY A 18 -0.94 -2.31 -27.38
C GLY A 18 0.25 -1.34 -27.52
N LYS A 19 0.27 -0.52 -28.57
CA LYS A 19 1.42 0.35 -28.92
C LYS A 19 1.57 1.62 -28.05
N SER A 20 0.66 1.89 -27.12
CA SER A 20 0.66 3.08 -26.25
C SER A 20 0.94 2.75 -24.76
N ILE A 21 1.69 3.67 -24.11
CA ILE A 21 2.26 3.75 -22.74
C ILE A 21 2.63 2.42 -22.05
N VAL A 22 3.95 2.28 -21.79
CA VAL A 22 4.67 1.02 -21.50
C VAL A 22 5.14 0.90 -20.04
N GLN A 23 4.29 1.27 -19.07
CA GLN A 23 4.54 0.96 -17.66
C GLN A 23 3.29 0.35 -17.01
N GLY A 24 3.48 -0.78 -16.31
CA GLY A 24 2.43 -1.42 -15.51
C GLY A 24 1.49 -2.39 -16.25
N LYS A 25 1.81 -2.82 -17.48
CA LYS A 25 1.03 -3.89 -18.15
C LYS A 25 1.27 -5.23 -17.46
N THR A 26 0.19 -5.90 -17.12
CA THR A 26 0.21 -7.24 -16.49
C THR A 26 -0.44 -8.26 -17.41
N TYR A 27 0.01 -9.51 -17.32
CA TYR A 27 -0.63 -10.65 -17.98
C TYR A 27 -1.12 -11.63 -16.92
N ASP A 28 -2.32 -12.17 -17.11
CA ASP A 28 -2.83 -13.24 -16.26
C ASP A 28 -2.14 -14.57 -16.64
N THR A 29 -1.48 -15.20 -15.68
CA THR A 29 -0.83 -16.51 -15.85
C THR A 29 -1.81 -17.66 -16.05
N ALA A 30 -3.11 -17.46 -15.80
CA ALA A 30 -4.17 -18.40 -16.14
C ALA A 30 -4.49 -18.38 -17.64
N GLU A 31 -4.24 -17.26 -18.33
CA GLU A 31 -4.47 -17.14 -19.77
C GLU A 31 -3.28 -17.70 -20.58
N PRO A 32 -3.53 -18.23 -21.80
CA PRO A 32 -2.48 -18.86 -22.60
C PRO A 32 -1.27 -17.94 -22.88
N GLN A 33 -1.52 -16.66 -23.13
CA GLN A 33 -0.46 -15.69 -23.43
C GLN A 33 0.38 -15.35 -22.20
N GLY A 34 -0.25 -15.16 -21.04
CA GLY A 34 0.45 -14.89 -19.79
C GLY A 34 1.20 -16.09 -19.25
N ARG A 35 0.65 -17.30 -19.39
CA ARG A 35 1.34 -18.55 -19.05
C ARG A 35 2.63 -18.73 -19.86
N LYS A 36 2.56 -18.53 -21.17
CA LYS A 36 3.71 -18.65 -22.08
C LYS A 36 4.81 -17.63 -21.78
N LEU A 37 4.43 -16.40 -21.41
CA LEU A 37 5.37 -15.37 -20.95
C LEU A 37 6.06 -15.79 -19.65
N PHE A 38 5.28 -16.27 -18.68
CA PHE A 38 5.77 -16.71 -17.39
C PHE A 38 6.73 -17.90 -17.51
N GLU A 39 6.39 -18.92 -18.28
CA GLU A 39 7.23 -20.10 -18.54
C GLU A 39 8.58 -19.73 -19.16
N ARG A 40 8.60 -18.76 -20.09
CA ARG A 40 9.85 -18.27 -20.70
C ARG A 40 10.76 -17.55 -19.70
N ILE A 41 10.17 -16.74 -18.81
CA ILE A 41 10.92 -16.09 -17.74
C ILE A 41 11.50 -17.15 -16.80
N GLN A 42 10.71 -18.14 -16.39
CA GLN A 42 11.17 -19.23 -15.53
C GLN A 42 12.32 -20.01 -16.17
N TYR A 43 12.21 -20.33 -17.46
CA TYR A 43 13.26 -21.02 -18.20
C TYR A 43 14.56 -20.19 -18.26
N ALA A 44 14.46 -18.89 -18.58
CA ALA A 44 15.63 -18.02 -18.66
C ALA A 44 16.32 -17.82 -17.29
N LEU A 45 15.56 -17.79 -16.20
CA LEU A 45 16.11 -17.74 -14.84
C LEU A 45 16.82 -19.05 -14.47
N ALA A 46 16.22 -20.20 -14.80
CA ALA A 46 16.83 -21.51 -14.54
C ALA A 46 18.14 -21.70 -15.31
N MET A 47 18.23 -21.24 -16.57
CA MET A 47 19.47 -21.32 -17.36
C MET A 47 20.58 -20.40 -16.82
N ARG A 48 20.24 -19.34 -16.07
CA ARG A 48 21.23 -18.49 -15.41
C ARG A 48 21.81 -19.12 -14.14
N GLU A 49 21.01 -19.89 -13.40
CA GLU A 49 21.50 -20.62 -12.23
C GLU A 49 22.53 -21.71 -12.63
N ASP A 50 22.43 -22.27 -13.83
CA ASP A 50 23.34 -23.28 -14.37
C ASP A 50 24.68 -22.71 -14.90
N ALA A 51 24.78 -21.39 -15.09
CA ALA A 51 25.86 -20.75 -15.86
C ALA A 51 27.01 -20.12 -15.03
N GLY A 52 27.11 -20.33 -13.72
CA GLY A 52 28.40 -20.13 -13.05
C GLY A 52 28.38 -19.67 -11.59
N TYR A 53 28.86 -20.58 -10.76
CA TYR A 53 29.74 -20.33 -9.62
C TYR A 53 31.01 -19.58 -10.09
N LEU A 54 30.95 -18.25 -10.25
CA LEU A 54 32.14 -17.40 -10.38
C LEU A 54 31.97 -16.20 -9.45
N VAL A 55 32.90 -16.11 -8.49
CA VAL A 55 32.92 -15.14 -7.39
C VAL A 55 32.83 -13.71 -7.94
N SER A 56 31.82 -12.97 -7.51
CA SER A 56 31.81 -11.50 -7.52
C SER A 56 31.34 -11.01 -6.14
N GLU A 57 31.72 -9.79 -5.77
CA GLU A 57 31.52 -9.12 -4.48
C GLU A 57 30.13 -9.34 -3.85
N PRO A 58 29.92 -9.16 -2.51
CA PRO A 58 28.61 -9.39 -1.90
C PRO A 58 27.55 -8.45 -2.49
N GLU A 59 26.92 -8.89 -3.59
CA GLU A 59 26.02 -8.12 -4.44
C GLU A 59 24.60 -8.06 -3.85
N ASN A 60 24.34 -8.81 -2.77
CA ASN A 60 23.01 -8.92 -2.20
C ASN A 60 22.75 -7.87 -1.11
N ARG A 61 22.52 -6.62 -1.54
CA ARG A 61 21.88 -5.58 -0.71
C ARG A 61 20.37 -5.82 -0.51
N TYR A 62 19.80 -6.87 -1.10
CA TYR A 62 18.38 -7.17 -1.07
C TYR A 62 18.13 -8.64 -0.71
N GLY A 63 17.02 -8.92 -0.02
CA GLY A 63 16.66 -10.27 0.42
C GLY A 63 16.17 -11.17 -0.72
N LYS A 64 15.92 -12.45 -0.40
CA LYS A 64 15.39 -13.44 -1.35
C LYS A 64 14.08 -12.97 -1.99
N GLU A 65 13.89 -13.33 -3.25
CA GLU A 65 12.65 -13.09 -3.99
C GLU A 65 11.44 -13.67 -3.24
N GLN A 66 10.36 -12.89 -3.15
CA GLN A 66 9.12 -13.31 -2.50
C GLN A 66 7.99 -13.32 -3.52
N ILE A 67 7.24 -14.42 -3.56
CA ILE A 67 5.99 -14.49 -4.32
C ILE A 67 4.95 -13.67 -3.57
N ILE A 68 4.62 -12.49 -4.11
CA ILE A 68 3.57 -11.62 -3.56
C ILE A 68 2.25 -11.98 -4.23
N ARG A 69 1.24 -12.33 -3.44
CA ARG A 69 -0.15 -12.44 -3.92
C ARG A 69 -0.82 -11.07 -3.74
N PRO A 70 -0.95 -10.26 -4.81
CA PRO A 70 -1.54 -8.93 -4.68
C PRO A 70 -3.01 -9.04 -4.26
N ARG A 71 -3.45 -8.15 -3.37
CA ARG A 71 -4.86 -8.05 -2.98
C ARG A 71 -5.64 -7.46 -4.15
N ILE A 72 -6.61 -8.20 -4.68
CA ILE A 72 -7.48 -7.74 -5.77
C ILE A 72 -8.25 -6.50 -5.28
N GLY A 73 -8.25 -5.43 -6.07
CA GLY A 73 -8.96 -4.18 -5.75
C GLY A 73 -8.17 -3.14 -4.95
N GLN A 74 -6.95 -3.44 -4.49
CA GLN A 74 -6.14 -2.49 -3.71
C GLN A 74 -5.79 -1.21 -4.51
N GLY A 75 -5.51 -1.35 -5.81
CA GLY A 75 -5.25 -0.21 -6.70
C GLY A 75 -6.48 0.69 -6.87
N ALA A 76 -7.64 0.08 -7.16
CA ALA A 76 -8.90 0.80 -7.30
C ALA A 76 -9.32 1.47 -5.98
N PHE A 77 -9.19 0.76 -4.85
CA PHE A 77 -9.45 1.31 -3.52
C PHE A 77 -8.61 2.55 -3.25
N LYS A 78 -7.28 2.50 -3.49
CA LYS A 78 -6.42 3.66 -3.27
C LYS A 78 -6.86 4.87 -4.12
N VAL A 79 -7.22 4.66 -5.39
CA VAL A 79 -7.69 5.74 -6.26
C VAL A 79 -9.00 6.35 -5.73
N LEU A 80 -9.97 5.52 -5.37
CA LEU A 80 -11.26 5.96 -4.85
C LEU A 80 -11.13 6.75 -3.54
N ILE A 81 -10.34 6.25 -2.58
CA ILE A 81 -10.05 6.98 -1.33
C ILE A 81 -9.33 8.29 -1.63
N THR A 82 -8.36 8.27 -2.55
CA THR A 82 -7.58 9.47 -2.89
C THR A 82 -8.48 10.58 -3.44
N ASP A 83 -9.41 10.24 -4.31
CA ASP A 83 -10.35 11.22 -4.88
C ASP A 83 -11.44 11.64 -3.87
N ALA A 84 -11.96 10.73 -3.04
CA ALA A 84 -12.95 11.05 -2.00
C ALA A 84 -12.45 12.07 -0.96
N TYR A 85 -11.14 12.08 -0.69
CA TYR A 85 -10.49 13.03 0.23
C TYR A 85 -9.86 14.22 -0.50
N HIS A 86 -10.28 14.52 -1.73
CA HIS A 86 -9.75 15.66 -2.52
C HIS A 86 -8.23 15.68 -2.63
N ARG A 87 -7.61 14.49 -2.67
CA ARG A 87 -6.15 14.30 -2.75
C ARG A 87 -5.40 14.92 -1.57
N ARG A 88 -6.01 14.93 -0.39
CA ARG A 88 -5.45 15.53 0.82
C ARG A 88 -5.49 14.58 2.00
N CYS A 89 -4.43 14.58 2.80
CA CYS A 89 -4.40 13.88 4.08
C CYS A 89 -5.53 14.37 4.99
N ALA A 90 -6.30 13.45 5.56
CA ALA A 90 -7.40 13.74 6.48
C ALA A 90 -6.95 14.54 7.72
N ILE A 91 -5.75 14.25 8.22
CA ILE A 91 -5.21 14.84 9.46
C ILE A 91 -4.49 16.17 9.22
N THR A 92 -3.69 16.27 8.16
CA THR A 92 -2.76 17.39 7.95
C THR A 92 -3.15 18.31 6.79
N GLY A 93 -4.03 17.87 5.89
CA GLY A 93 -4.35 18.58 4.65
C GLY A 93 -3.24 18.56 3.59
N GLU A 94 -2.14 17.84 3.83
CA GLU A 94 -1.03 17.63 2.88
C GLU A 94 -1.55 17.10 1.54
N LYS A 95 -1.07 17.67 0.43
CA LYS A 95 -1.56 17.41 -0.94
C LYS A 95 -0.53 16.77 -1.86
N THR A 96 0.68 16.51 -1.36
CA THR A 96 1.78 15.90 -2.10
C THR A 96 1.49 14.41 -2.28
N LEU A 97 0.82 14.07 -3.40
CA LEU A 97 0.32 12.71 -3.68
C LEU A 97 1.30 11.55 -3.39
N PRO A 98 2.62 11.64 -3.70
CA PRO A 98 3.56 10.55 -3.42
C PRO A 98 3.70 10.16 -1.94
N VAL A 99 3.38 11.07 -1.01
CA VAL A 99 3.44 10.79 0.44
C VAL A 99 2.09 10.36 1.02
N LEU A 100 1.05 10.27 0.19
CA LEU A 100 -0.30 9.88 0.61
C LEU A 100 -0.58 8.41 0.36
N GLU A 101 -1.21 7.78 1.35
CA GLU A 101 -1.59 6.39 1.36
C GLU A 101 -3.03 6.23 1.86
N ALA A 102 -3.75 5.28 1.25
CA ALA A 102 -5.09 4.93 1.66
C ALA A 102 -4.99 3.86 2.75
N ALA A 103 -5.33 4.23 3.98
CA ALA A 103 -5.38 3.35 5.13
C ALA A 103 -6.74 2.65 5.19
N HIS A 104 -6.74 1.36 5.52
CA HIS A 104 -7.96 0.66 5.94
C HIS A 104 -8.20 0.94 7.43
N ILE A 105 -9.42 1.32 7.80
CA ILE A 105 -9.77 1.49 9.22
C ILE A 105 -9.84 0.12 9.89
N LYS A 106 -10.69 -0.76 9.37
CA LYS A 106 -10.66 -2.19 9.69
C LYS A 106 -9.81 -2.91 8.63
N PRO A 107 -8.68 -3.54 9.00
CA PRO A 107 -7.81 -4.21 8.04
C PRO A 107 -8.53 -5.31 7.28
N TYR A 108 -8.21 -5.44 5.99
CA TYR A 108 -8.77 -6.49 5.13
C TYR A 108 -8.53 -7.91 5.67
N SER A 109 -7.36 -8.15 6.30
CA SER A 109 -7.03 -9.45 6.91
C SER A 109 -7.94 -9.86 8.07
N LEU A 110 -8.74 -8.93 8.59
CA LEU A 110 -9.71 -9.14 9.66
C LEU A 110 -11.14 -8.91 9.15
N GLU A 111 -11.38 -9.16 7.86
CA GLU A 111 -12.69 -9.01 7.21
C GLU A 111 -13.18 -7.55 7.20
N GLY A 112 -12.27 -6.61 6.93
CA GLY A 112 -12.62 -5.23 6.58
C GLY A 112 -12.94 -5.11 5.08
N PRO A 113 -14.04 -4.46 4.68
CA PRO A 113 -14.40 -4.35 3.27
C PRO A 113 -13.52 -3.33 2.52
N HIS A 114 -13.47 -3.44 1.19
CA HIS A 114 -12.84 -2.46 0.30
C HIS A 114 -13.79 -1.30 -0.05
N GLU A 115 -14.42 -0.70 0.97
CA GLU A 115 -15.37 0.40 0.83
C GLU A 115 -14.75 1.73 1.24
N ILE A 116 -15.20 2.83 0.63
CA ILE A 116 -14.66 4.18 0.91
C ILE A 116 -14.86 4.55 2.38
N SER A 117 -16.01 4.19 2.95
CA SER A 117 -16.35 4.35 4.38
C SER A 117 -15.46 3.54 5.33
N ASN A 118 -14.71 2.55 4.84
CA ASN A 118 -13.67 1.82 5.60
C ASN A 118 -12.25 2.36 5.30
N GLY A 119 -12.13 3.53 4.68
CA GLY A 119 -10.84 4.08 4.29
C GLY A 119 -10.63 5.53 4.70
N ILE A 120 -9.36 5.85 4.98
CA ILE A 120 -8.91 7.21 5.29
C ILE A 120 -7.65 7.49 4.47
N LEU A 121 -7.60 8.65 3.82
CA LEU A 121 -6.38 9.09 3.14
C LEU A 121 -5.44 9.77 4.15
N LEU A 122 -4.24 9.23 4.34
CA LEU A 122 -3.28 9.72 5.34
C LEU A 122 -1.91 9.96 4.71
N ARG A 123 -1.13 10.87 5.31
CA ARG A 123 0.31 10.94 5.07
C ARG A 123 0.97 9.66 5.59
N ARG A 124 2.01 9.18 4.91
CA ARG A 124 2.62 7.86 5.15
C ARG A 124 3.05 7.58 6.59
N ASP A 125 3.56 8.59 7.29
CA ASP A 125 3.90 8.50 8.71
C ASP A 125 2.66 8.30 9.60
N PHE A 126 1.62 9.12 9.40
CA PHE A 126 0.34 8.96 10.11
C PHE A 126 -0.34 7.63 9.78
N HIS A 127 -0.26 7.17 8.52
CA HIS A 127 -0.75 5.85 8.13
C HIS A 127 -0.04 4.75 8.90
N THR A 128 1.30 4.79 8.95
CA THR A 128 2.10 3.80 9.69
C THR A 128 1.73 3.79 11.17
N LEU A 129 1.60 4.97 11.79
CA LEU A 129 1.23 5.08 13.21
C LEU A 129 -0.22 4.65 13.48
N PHE A 130 -1.13 4.92 12.55
CA PHE A 130 -2.52 4.47 12.63
C PHE A 130 -2.59 2.95 12.58
N ASP A 131 -1.95 2.33 11.57
CA ASP A 131 -1.88 0.88 11.45
C ASP A 131 -1.24 0.24 12.69
N MET A 132 -0.19 0.84 13.24
CA MET A 132 0.48 0.34 14.45
C MET A 132 -0.30 0.64 15.75
N GLY A 133 -1.42 1.37 15.69
CA GLY A 133 -2.25 1.69 16.85
C GLY A 133 -1.77 2.87 17.70
N TYR A 134 -0.72 3.57 17.29
CA TYR A 134 -0.22 4.75 18.00
C TYR A 134 -1.08 6.00 17.76
N ILE A 135 -1.87 6.02 16.69
CA ILE A 135 -2.85 7.06 16.38
C ILE A 135 -4.18 6.38 16.09
N THR A 136 -5.28 7.01 16.48
CA THR A 136 -6.60 6.59 16.04
C THR A 136 -7.52 7.78 15.79
N ILE A 137 -8.67 7.51 15.16
CA ILE A 137 -9.72 8.49 14.92
C ILE A 137 -10.94 8.01 15.69
N THR A 138 -11.51 8.88 16.53
CA THR A 138 -12.72 8.59 17.31
C THR A 138 -13.96 8.66 16.43
N LYS A 139 -15.09 8.17 16.95
CA LYS A 139 -16.42 8.26 16.32
C LYS A 139 -16.84 9.69 15.97
N ASN A 140 -16.30 10.68 16.70
CA ASN A 140 -16.56 12.10 16.48
C ASN A 140 -15.54 12.74 15.51
N PHE A 141 -14.77 11.90 14.81
CA PHE A 141 -13.70 12.31 13.88
C PHE A 141 -12.58 13.13 14.52
N ASN A 142 -12.34 12.95 15.82
CA ASN A 142 -11.20 13.54 16.52
C ASN A 142 -10.00 12.58 16.51
N ILE A 143 -8.81 13.15 16.41
CA ILE A 143 -7.54 12.45 16.37
C ILE A 143 -7.07 12.20 17.80
N GLU A 144 -6.82 10.94 18.12
CA GLU A 144 -6.23 10.52 19.39
C GLU A 144 -4.82 9.99 19.11
N VAL A 145 -3.89 10.34 20.00
CA VAL A 145 -2.46 10.05 19.85
C VAL A 145 -2.04 9.39 21.15
N SER A 146 -1.64 8.14 21.04
CA SER A 146 -1.28 7.32 22.19
C SER A 146 -0.11 7.92 22.96
N HIS A 147 -0.19 7.87 24.29
CA HIS A 147 0.93 8.21 25.17
C HIS A 147 2.16 7.30 24.93
N ARG A 148 1.96 6.12 24.34
CA ARG A 148 3.03 5.15 24.05
C ARG A 148 4.04 5.62 23.01
N ILE A 149 3.71 6.57 22.14
CA ILE A 149 4.74 7.14 21.24
C ILE A 149 5.88 7.74 22.06
N LYS A 150 5.54 8.46 23.14
CA LYS A 150 6.54 9.05 24.04
C LYS A 150 7.22 7.99 24.90
N GLU A 151 6.50 7.01 25.40
CA GLU A 151 7.05 5.97 26.28
C GLU A 151 7.99 5.01 25.54
N ASP A 152 7.59 4.54 24.35
CA ASP A 152 8.35 3.54 23.59
C ASP A 152 9.55 4.19 22.86
N PHE A 153 9.47 5.47 22.47
CA PHE A 153 10.48 6.11 21.60
C PHE A 153 11.06 7.43 22.13
N GLY A 154 10.56 7.98 23.24
CA GLY A 154 11.03 9.25 23.79
C GLY A 154 10.74 10.48 22.92
N ASN A 155 9.82 10.39 21.95
CA ASN A 155 9.51 11.45 20.97
C ASN A 155 7.99 11.60 20.76
N GLY A 156 7.57 12.25 19.67
CA GLY A 156 6.17 12.34 19.26
C GLY A 156 5.58 13.75 19.33
N LYS A 157 6.36 14.77 19.67
CA LYS A 157 5.88 16.16 19.80
C LYS A 157 5.08 16.62 18.57
N GLU A 158 5.56 16.28 17.38
CA GLU A 158 4.89 16.60 16.12
C GLU A 158 3.49 15.95 16.02
N TYR A 159 3.36 14.69 16.42
CA TYR A 159 2.08 13.98 16.37
C TYR A 159 1.12 14.46 17.46
N TYR A 160 1.60 14.73 18.69
CA TYR A 160 0.77 15.28 19.77
C TYR A 160 0.17 16.65 19.45
N ALA A 161 0.77 17.41 18.53
CA ALA A 161 0.16 18.66 18.05
C ALA A 161 -1.19 18.45 17.36
N HIS A 162 -1.51 17.21 16.97
CA HIS A 162 -2.80 16.81 16.37
C HIS A 162 -3.77 16.17 17.37
N HIS A 163 -3.30 15.79 18.56
CA HIS A 163 -4.14 15.16 19.58
C HIS A 163 -5.34 16.04 19.97
N GLY A 164 -6.52 15.43 20.05
CA GLY A 164 -7.80 16.08 20.36
C GLY A 164 -8.38 16.95 19.25
N LYS A 165 -7.68 17.15 18.13
CA LYS A 165 -8.19 17.94 16.99
C LYS A 165 -9.08 17.09 16.09
N SER A 166 -10.08 17.72 15.48
CA SER A 166 -10.89 17.07 14.45
C SER A 166 -10.11 16.90 13.14
N LEU A 167 -10.48 15.89 12.35
CA LEU A 167 -10.01 15.74 10.98
C LEU A 167 -10.28 17.03 10.19
N ILE A 168 -9.29 17.44 9.40
CA ILE A 168 -9.37 18.66 8.58
C ILE A 168 -10.10 18.37 7.27
N ILE A 169 -9.96 17.16 6.74
CA ILE A 169 -10.60 16.72 5.50
C ILE A 169 -11.46 15.49 5.78
N LEU A 170 -12.72 15.56 5.36
CA LEU A 170 -13.67 14.45 5.29
C LEU A 170 -14.23 14.38 3.86
N PRO A 171 -14.68 13.21 3.40
CA PRO A 171 -15.42 13.09 2.15
C PRO A 171 -16.74 13.88 2.19
N ASP A 172 -17.12 14.47 1.06
CA ASP A 172 -18.36 15.29 0.96
C ASP A 172 -19.63 14.41 0.96
N MET A 173 -19.52 13.19 0.45
CA MET A 173 -20.64 12.26 0.35
C MET A 173 -20.80 11.48 1.66
N ILE A 174 -22.00 11.51 2.23
CA ILE A 174 -22.31 10.87 3.52
C ILE A 174 -21.96 9.38 3.54
N ASN A 175 -22.21 8.66 2.44
CA ASN A 175 -21.88 7.23 2.31
C ASN A 175 -20.38 6.94 2.12
N GLN A 176 -19.54 7.97 2.03
CA GLN A 176 -18.09 7.87 1.92
C GLN A 176 -17.36 8.31 3.18
N ILE A 177 -18.04 9.03 4.08
CA ILE A 177 -17.50 9.37 5.40
C ILE A 177 -17.14 8.07 6.14
N PRO A 178 -16.02 8.04 6.88
CA PRO A 178 -15.66 6.89 7.71
C PRO A 178 -16.83 6.40 8.57
N ASP A 179 -17.20 5.13 8.41
CA ASP A 179 -18.27 4.52 9.20
C ASP A 179 -17.80 4.38 10.65
N THR A 180 -18.61 4.87 11.59
CA THR A 180 -18.27 4.88 13.01
C THR A 180 -18.05 3.48 13.56
N ARG A 181 -18.63 2.44 12.97
CA ARG A 181 -18.43 1.04 13.38
C ARG A 181 -17.00 0.56 13.10
N TYR A 182 -16.38 1.02 12.01
CA TYR A 182 -14.98 0.68 11.74
C TYR A 182 -14.04 1.47 12.65
N LEU A 183 -14.36 2.75 12.90
CA LEU A 183 -13.61 3.59 13.84
C LEU A 183 -13.63 2.99 15.26
N GLU A 184 -14.82 2.60 15.73
CA GLU A 184 -15.01 1.84 16.98
C GLU A 184 -14.14 0.59 17.02
N TRP A 185 -14.23 -0.24 15.98
CA TRP A 185 -13.43 -1.46 15.89
C TRP A 185 -11.93 -1.14 16.02
N HIS A 186 -11.43 -0.12 15.32
CA HIS A 186 -10.03 0.26 15.40
C HIS A 186 -9.65 0.78 16.79
N ASN A 187 -10.50 1.63 17.41
CA ASN A 187 -10.30 2.14 18.76
C ASN A 187 -10.21 1.00 19.79
N GLU A 188 -10.99 -0.07 19.63
CA GLU A 188 -11.04 -1.19 20.58
C GLU A 188 -9.98 -2.27 20.33
N ASN A 189 -9.59 -2.49 19.07
CA ASN A 189 -8.78 -3.66 18.69
C ASN A 189 -7.35 -3.33 18.24
N ARG A 190 -7.06 -2.06 17.92
CA ARG A 190 -5.75 -1.64 17.40
C ARG A 190 -5.11 -0.56 18.24
N TYR A 191 -5.89 0.43 18.65
CA TYR A 191 -5.38 1.61 19.32
C TYR A 191 -4.71 1.27 20.66
N LEU A 192 -3.57 1.92 20.91
CA LEU A 192 -2.69 1.64 22.03
C LEU A 192 -2.76 2.75 23.11
N GLY A 193 -3.94 3.12 23.61
CA GLY A 193 -4.03 3.98 24.80
C GLY A 193 -5.26 4.87 24.87
#